data_AF-A0A4S8LZD6-F1
#
_entry.id   AF-A0A4S8LZD6-F1
#
_cell.length_a   1.000
_cell.length_b   1.000
_cell.length_c   1.000
_cell.angle_alpha   90.00
_cell.angle_beta   90.00
_cell.angle_gamma   90.00
#
_symmetry.space_group_name_H-M   'P 1'
#
loop_
_entity.id
_entity.type
_entity.pdbx_description
1 polymer ?
#
loop_
_entity_poly.entity_id
_entity_poly.type
_entity_poly.pdbx_seq_one_letter_code
_entity_poly.pdbx_strand_id
1 'polypeptide(L)'
;VYRKKSNIFVELGVREHFNLPKLHFLYHYTRAIKLYGTTDNYNTESTERLHIDFAKNAYRASNYKDEYTQMTRWLERREKIMSDRPVT
;
A
#
# COMPACT_ATOMS: atom_id res chain seq x y z
N VAL A 1 -12.31 23.75 8.98
CA VAL A 1 -12.23 24.02 10.43
C VAL A 1 -10.79 23.95 10.96
N TYR A 2 -10.03 22.86 10.73
CA TYR A 2 -8.65 22.70 11.23
C TYR A 2 -7.68 23.80 10.78
N ARG A 3 -7.65 24.13 9.48
CA ARG A 3 -6.77 25.15 8.89
C ARG A 3 -6.96 26.57 9.48
N LYS A 4 -8.15 26.87 10.00
CA LYS A 4 -8.46 28.21 10.53
C LYS A 4 -7.85 28.45 11.91
N LYS A 5 -7.54 27.37 12.67
CA LYS A 5 -6.89 27.45 13.99
C LYS A 5 -5.38 27.21 13.92
N SER A 6 -4.87 26.62 12.83
CA SER A 6 -3.45 26.33 12.69
C SER A 6 -2.56 27.56 12.49
N ASN A 7 -3.12 28.68 12.00
CA ASN A 7 -2.36 29.92 11.79
C ASN A 7 -1.81 30.51 13.10
N ILE A 8 -2.54 30.37 14.21
CA ILE A 8 -2.11 30.88 15.52
C ILE A 8 -0.79 30.22 15.96
N PHE A 9 -0.59 28.94 15.64
CA PHE A 9 0.65 28.23 15.98
C PHE A 9 1.84 28.64 15.10
N VAL A 10 1.57 29.14 13.88
CA VAL A 10 2.59 29.73 13.01
C VAL A 10 2.95 31.13 13.50
N GLU A 11 1.95 31.94 13.86
CA GLU A 11 2.15 33.29 14.42
C GLU A 11 2.90 33.27 15.76
N LEU A 12 2.63 32.28 16.62
CA LEU A 12 3.34 32.09 17.89
C LEU A 12 4.74 31.48 17.72
N GLY A 13 5.19 31.19 16.49
CA GLY A 13 6.51 30.63 16.21
C GLY A 13 6.72 29.18 16.66
N VAL A 14 5.65 28.47 17.03
CA VAL A 14 5.72 27.07 17.48
C VAL A 14 6.05 26.12 16.32
N ARG A 15 5.61 26.47 15.10
CA ARG A 15 5.87 25.67 13.89
C ARG A 15 5.78 26.52 12.62
N GLU A 16 6.69 26.32 11.68
CA GLU A 16 6.74 27.09 10.42
C GLU A 16 5.53 26.82 9.49
N HIS A 17 5.11 25.56 9.38
CA HIS A 17 3.98 25.19 8.51
C HIS A 17 3.25 23.91 8.95
N PHE A 18 2.02 23.74 8.47
CA PHE A 18 1.18 22.56 8.70
C PHE A 18 1.03 21.67 7.46
N ASN A 19 2.06 21.63 6.60
CA ASN A 19 2.13 20.75 5.44
C ASN A 19 2.37 19.29 5.86
N LEU A 20 1.37 18.70 6.52
CA LEU A 20 1.38 17.33 6.99
C LEU A 20 0.55 16.49 6.00
N PRO A 21 1.18 15.71 5.09
CA PRO A 21 0.45 14.99 4.05
C PRO A 21 -0.65 14.08 4.61
N LYS A 22 -0.38 13.41 5.74
CA LYS A 22 -1.36 12.55 6.44
C LYS A 22 -2.60 13.32 6.89
N LEU A 23 -2.43 14.55 7.37
CA LEU A 23 -3.54 15.40 7.80
C LEU A 23 -4.28 16.00 6.61
N HIS A 24 -3.55 16.39 5.55
CA HIS A 24 -4.16 16.88 4.31
C HIS A 24 -5.05 15.81 3.66
N PHE A 25 -4.66 14.54 3.74
CA PHE A 25 -5.44 13.42 3.22
C PHE A 25 -6.84 13.33 3.85
N LEU A 26 -7.03 13.81 5.08
CA LEU A 26 -8.34 13.81 5.74
C LEU A 26 -9.41 14.58 4.94
N TYR A 27 -9.00 15.62 4.21
CA TYR A 27 -9.89 16.38 3.33
C TYR A 27 -10.45 15.52 2.20
N HIS A 28 -9.66 14.55 1.72
CA HIS A 28 -10.02 13.70 0.59
C HIS A 28 -10.89 12.51 1.01
N TYR A 29 -10.95 12.12 2.29
CA TYR A 29 -11.75 10.97 2.73
C TYR A 29 -13.22 11.08 2.35
N THR A 30 -13.84 12.25 2.52
CA THR A 30 -15.27 12.40 2.19
C THR A 30 -15.55 12.16 0.70
N ARG A 31 -14.67 12.63 -0.18
CA ARG A 31 -14.75 12.39 -1.62
C ARG A 31 -14.42 10.94 -1.96
N ALA A 32 -13.36 10.39 -1.38
CA ALA A 32 -12.93 9.01 -1.60
C ALA A 32 -14.00 8.01 -1.15
N ILE A 33 -14.65 8.25 -0.02
CA ILE A 33 -15.72 7.35 0.48
C ILE A 33 -16.92 7.33 -0.45
N LYS A 34 -17.28 8.48 -1.02
CA LYS A 34 -18.38 8.55 -2.01
C LYS A 34 -18.05 7.85 -3.34
N LEU A 35 -16.78 7.84 -3.74
CA LEU A 35 -16.34 7.26 -5.01
C LEU A 35 -15.97 5.78 -4.92
N TYR A 36 -15.35 5.37 -3.81
CA TYR A 36 -14.69 4.06 -3.65
C TYR A 36 -15.27 3.23 -2.50
N GLY A 37 -16.23 3.79 -1.75
CA GLY A 37 -16.84 3.11 -0.61
C GLY A 37 -15.99 3.18 0.65
N THR A 38 -15.94 2.10 1.41
CA THR A 38 -15.22 2.02 2.68
C THR A 38 -13.70 2.15 2.47
N THR A 39 -12.98 2.59 3.50
CA THR A 39 -11.54 2.93 3.38
C THR A 39 -10.63 1.72 3.13
N ASP A 40 -11.11 0.53 3.46
CA ASP A 40 -10.49 -0.77 3.17
C ASP A 40 -10.45 -1.07 1.67
N ASN A 41 -11.45 -0.63 0.89
CA ASN A 41 -11.52 -0.90 -0.56
C ASN A 41 -10.36 -0.31 -1.37
N TYR A 42 -9.67 0.70 -0.84
CA TYR A 42 -8.57 1.37 -1.55
C TYR A 42 -7.31 1.53 -0.68
N ASN A 43 -7.22 0.79 0.43
CA ASN A 43 -5.99 0.74 1.19
C ASN A 43 -4.94 -0.14 0.48
N THR A 44 -3.69 -0.09 0.94
CA THR A 44 -2.59 -0.87 0.36
C THR A 44 -2.28 -2.14 1.18
N GLU A 45 -3.13 -2.50 2.14
CA GLU A 45 -2.87 -3.62 3.05
C GLU A 45 -2.85 -4.95 2.30
N SER A 46 -3.85 -5.18 1.45
CA SER A 46 -3.98 -6.39 0.65
C SER A 46 -2.80 -6.58 -0.30
N THR A 47 -2.39 -5.52 -1.00
CA THR A 47 -1.26 -5.59 -1.94
C THR A 47 0.08 -5.76 -1.22
N GLU A 48 0.30 -5.10 -0.09
CA GLU A 48 1.50 -5.29 0.73
C GLU A 48 1.56 -6.72 1.33
N ARG A 49 0.41 -7.29 1.70
CA ARG A 49 0.36 -8.69 2.16
C ARG A 49 0.74 -9.65 1.04
N LEU A 50 0.17 -9.47 -0.16
CA LEU A 50 0.51 -10.28 -1.33
C LEU A 50 1.98 -10.14 -1.75
N HIS A 51 2.60 -8.99 -1.49
CA HIS A 51 4.01 -8.75 -1.77
C HIS A 51 4.95 -9.72 -1.01
N ILE A 52 4.53 -10.25 0.14
CA ILE A 52 5.27 -11.30 0.86
C ILE A 52 5.34 -12.59 0.03
N ASP A 53 4.20 -13.04 -0.47
CA ASP A 53 4.11 -14.30 -1.19
C ASP A 53 4.62 -14.19 -2.62
N PHE A 54 4.34 -13.08 -3.30
CA PHE A 54 4.67 -12.92 -4.71
C PHE A 54 6.05 -12.33 -4.99
N ALA A 55 6.56 -11.44 -4.14
CA ALA A 55 7.87 -10.87 -4.34
C ALA A 55 8.91 -11.44 -3.38
N LYS A 56 8.69 -11.37 -2.06
CA LYS A 56 9.73 -11.76 -1.09
C LYS A 56 10.07 -13.25 -1.18
N ASN A 57 9.06 -14.12 -1.28
CA ASN A 57 9.30 -15.56 -1.41
C ASN A 57 9.90 -15.94 -2.77
N ALA A 58 9.43 -15.32 -3.86
CA ALA A 58 9.99 -15.53 -5.19
C ALA A 58 11.46 -15.08 -5.27
N TYR A 59 11.79 -13.93 -4.69
CA TYR A 59 13.14 -13.39 -4.65
C TYR A 59 14.08 -14.29 -3.85
N ARG A 60 13.64 -14.76 -2.66
CA ARG A 60 14.41 -15.71 -1.84
C ARG A 60 14.66 -17.05 -2.52
N ALA A 61 13.79 -17.47 -3.44
CA ALA A 61 13.94 -18.69 -4.22
C ALA A 61 14.84 -18.50 -5.47
N SER A 62 15.25 -17.27 -5.77
CA SER A 62 16.17 -16.96 -6.86
C SER A 62 17.63 -17.11 -6.44
N ASN A 63 18.54 -17.07 -7.41
CA ASN A 63 19.97 -16.99 -7.16
C ASN A 63 20.50 -15.55 -6.98
N TYR A 64 19.61 -14.55 -6.88
CA TYR A 64 19.94 -13.12 -6.73
C TYR A 64 20.68 -12.47 -7.91
N LYS A 65 20.63 -13.09 -9.11
CA LYS A 65 21.22 -12.54 -10.34
C LYS A 65 20.21 -12.62 -11.49
N ASP A 66 19.89 -11.50 -12.11
CA ASP A 66 18.85 -11.43 -13.16
C ASP A 66 17.53 -12.07 -12.66
N GLU A 67 17.12 -11.66 -11.47
CA GLU A 67 16.10 -12.29 -10.63
C GLU A 67 14.70 -12.23 -11.22
N TYR A 68 14.36 -11.18 -11.99
CA TYR A 68 13.00 -10.98 -12.52
C TYR A 68 12.48 -12.20 -13.29
N THR A 69 13.29 -12.72 -14.22
CA THR A 69 12.91 -13.92 -15.00
C THR A 69 12.73 -15.15 -14.11
N GLN A 70 13.53 -15.27 -13.05
CA GLN A 70 13.44 -16.39 -12.11
C GLN A 70 12.21 -16.27 -11.22
N MET A 71 11.91 -15.08 -10.72
CA MET A 71 10.73 -14.78 -9.92
C MET A 71 9.45 -15.05 -10.72
N THR A 72 9.38 -14.60 -11.98
CA THR A 72 8.23 -14.89 -12.86
C THR A 72 8.04 -16.40 -13.07
N ARG A 73 9.11 -17.13 -13.41
CA ARG A 73 9.05 -18.60 -13.56
C ARG A 73 8.66 -19.30 -12.27
N TRP A 74 9.09 -18.80 -11.12
CA TRP A 74 8.72 -19.33 -9.81
C TRP A 74 7.22 -19.15 -9.54
N LEU A 75 6.67 -17.98 -9.87
CA LEU A 75 5.23 -17.68 -9.73
C LEU A 75 4.38 -18.57 -10.64
N GLU A 76 4.74 -18.70 -11.92
CA GLU A 76 4.04 -19.57 -12.88
C GLU A 76 3.97 -21.03 -12.39
N ARG A 77 5.05 -21.54 -11.80
CA ARG A 77 5.08 -22.90 -11.22
C ARG A 77 4.18 -23.01 -10.00
N ARG A 78 4.19 -22.00 -9.13
CA ARG A 78 3.33 -21.95 -7.93
C ARG A 78 1.85 -21.94 -8.28
N GLU A 79 1.46 -21.16 -9.29
CA GLU A 79 0.09 -21.08 -9.77
C GLU A 79 -0.40 -22.43 -10.30
N LYS A 80 0.41 -23.13 -11.12
CA LYS A 80 0.08 -24.48 -11.60
C LYS A 80 -0.12 -25.49 -10.47
N ILE A 81 0.80 -25.50 -9.49
CA ILE A 81 0.70 -26.39 -8.32
C ILE A 81 -0.56 -26.09 -7.49
N MET A 82 -0.95 -24.82 -7.38
CA MET A 82 -2.17 -24.44 -6.67
C MET A 82 -3.43 -24.87 -7.43
N SER A 83 -3.45 -24.71 -8.76
CA SER A 83 -4.59 -25.10 -9.60
C SER A 83 -4.77 -26.62 -9.71
N ASP A 84 -3.69 -27.39 -9.65
CA ASP A 84 -3.72 -28.86 -9.69
C ASP A 84 -4.11 -29.48 -8.33
N ARG A 85 -4.14 -28.69 -7.26
CA ARG A 85 -4.52 -29.19 -5.93
C ARG A 85 -6.04 -29.31 -5.84
N PRO A 86 -6.61 -30.49 -5.51
CA PRO A 86 -8.05 -30.59 -5.31
C PRO A 86 -8.48 -29.65 -4.18
N VAL A 87 -9.50 -28.84 -4.44
CA VAL A 87 -10.13 -28.01 -3.40
C VAL A 87 -10.82 -28.98 -2.44
N THR A 88 -10.23 -29.18 -1.26
CA THR A 88 -10.84 -29.94 -0.14
C THR A 88 -11.91 -29.12 0.55
#